data_AF-A0A0A1X2Z3-F1
#
_entry.id   AF-A0A0A1X2Z3-F1
#
_cell.length_a   1.000
_cell.length_b   1.000
_cell.length_c   1.000
_cell.angle_alpha   90.00
_cell.angle_beta   90.00
_cell.angle_gamma   90.00
#
_symmetry.space_group_name_H-M   'P 1'
#
loop_
_entity.id
_entity.type
_entity.pdbx_description
1 polymer ?
#
loop_
_entity_poly.entity_id
_entity_poly.type
_entity_poly.pdbx_seq_one_letter_code
_entity_poly.pdbx_strand_id
1 'polypeptide(L)'
;NSDWRWEKMCEFPETAAFNLGNDFHVYKLVWSENEISVAIDNDNYCTFNPVRDGIVADMQKDGKELPNRSSLLKGSKLAPFDQEFYITMGYGIGGVHDFKDNAGWRPEKPWGNTNPRGMGSLFKDVKPHYDHWMASGEMVIDYVKVYSV
;
A
#
# COMPACT_ATOMS: atom_id res chain seq x y z
N ASN A 1 7.12 -15.66 9.61
CA ASN A 1 6.73 -14.99 8.35
C ASN A 1 5.45 -15.61 7.85
N SER A 2 4.33 -14.91 8.01
CA SER A 2 3.11 -15.30 7.29
C SER A 2 3.26 -14.79 5.86
N ASP A 3 3.01 -15.66 4.88
CA ASP A 3 3.00 -15.30 3.46
C ASP A 3 1.84 -14.34 3.12
N TRP A 4 0.83 -14.28 4.00
CA TRP A 4 -0.39 -13.47 3.90
C TRP A 4 -0.31 -12.10 4.60
N ARG A 5 0.78 -11.34 4.41
CA ARG A 5 0.88 -9.96 4.94
C ARG A 5 0.19 -8.94 4.03
N TRP A 6 0.40 -9.09 2.73
CA TRP A 6 -0.22 -8.29 1.68
C TRP A 6 -0.29 -9.13 0.41
N GLU A 7 -1.25 -8.78 -0.44
CA GLU A 7 -1.32 -9.25 -1.82
C GLU A 7 -1.69 -8.05 -2.68
N LYS A 8 -0.93 -7.79 -3.74
CA LYS A 8 -1.25 -6.70 -4.66
C LYS A 8 -2.48 -7.11 -5.45
N MET A 9 -3.59 -6.42 -5.26
CA MET A 9 -4.76 -6.60 -6.13
C MET A 9 -4.48 -6.02 -7.52
N CYS A 10 -3.75 -4.91 -7.57
CA CYS A 10 -3.38 -4.18 -8.78
C CYS A 10 -2.06 -3.45 -8.58
N GLU A 11 -1.38 -3.13 -9.68
CA GLU A 11 -0.15 -2.33 -9.71
C GLU A 11 -0.27 -1.32 -10.85
N PHE A 12 0.03 -0.05 -10.58
CA PHE A 12 0.07 0.96 -11.62
C PHE A 12 1.27 0.67 -12.53
N PRO A 13 1.08 0.53 -13.85
CA PRO A 13 2.18 0.29 -14.77
C PRO A 13 3.08 1.54 -14.86
N GLU A 14 4.33 1.35 -15.27
CA GLU A 14 5.21 2.45 -15.71
C GLU A 14 5.48 3.56 -14.68
N THR A 15 5.48 3.24 -13.38
CA THR A 15 5.70 4.21 -12.28
C THR A 15 6.92 5.15 -12.46
N ALA A 16 7.98 4.67 -13.11
CA ALA A 16 9.18 5.47 -13.41
C ALA A 16 8.95 6.57 -14.45
N ALA A 17 8.04 6.37 -15.41
CA ALA A 17 7.71 7.37 -16.42
C ALA A 17 6.87 8.52 -15.84
N PHE A 18 6.10 8.24 -14.79
CA PHE A 18 5.18 9.19 -14.16
C PHE A 18 5.79 9.99 -13.02
N ASN A 19 7.06 9.76 -12.66
CA ASN A 19 7.76 10.53 -11.64
C ASN A 19 7.00 10.67 -10.29
N LEU A 20 6.27 9.62 -9.89
CA LEU A 20 5.25 9.63 -8.83
C LEU A 20 5.71 10.15 -7.45
N GLY A 21 7.02 10.25 -7.21
CA GLY A 21 7.60 10.75 -5.97
C GLY A 21 8.15 12.17 -6.02
N ASN A 22 8.25 12.80 -7.20
CA ASN A 22 8.87 14.12 -7.35
C ASN A 22 7.95 15.19 -7.96
N ASP A 23 6.72 14.83 -8.34
CA ASP A 23 5.71 15.75 -8.88
C ASP A 23 4.36 15.61 -8.14
N PHE A 24 3.49 16.61 -8.28
CA PHE A 24 2.11 16.52 -7.76
C PHE A 24 1.26 15.64 -8.68
N HIS A 25 0.57 14.68 -8.07
CA HIS A 25 -0.37 13.79 -8.75
C HIS A 25 -1.74 13.78 -8.06
N VAL A 26 -2.79 13.59 -8.85
CA VAL A 26 -4.15 13.42 -8.33
C VAL A 26 -4.44 11.94 -8.18
N TYR A 27 -4.37 11.45 -6.94
CA TYR A 27 -4.82 10.12 -6.57
C TYR A 27 -6.33 10.13 -6.35
N LYS A 28 -7.05 9.21 -7.00
CA LYS A 28 -8.51 9.11 -6.91
C LYS A 28 -8.89 7.70 -6.48
N LEU A 29 -9.76 7.63 -5.49
CA LEU A 29 -10.46 6.42 -5.04
C LEU A 29 -11.96 6.64 -5.30
N VAL A 30 -12.57 5.80 -6.11
CA VAL A 30 -14.03 5.71 -6.22
C VAL A 30 -14.45 4.41 -5.55
N TRP A 31 -15.31 4.52 -4.55
CA TRP A 31 -15.74 3.38 -3.74
C TRP A 31 -17.26 3.41 -3.63
N SER A 32 -17.89 2.34 -4.10
CA SER A 32 -19.34 2.10 -4.02
C SER A 32 -19.61 0.74 -3.38
N GLU A 33 -20.88 0.39 -3.19
CA GLU A 33 -21.29 -0.95 -2.77
C GLU A 33 -20.93 -2.06 -3.79
N ASN A 34 -20.58 -1.67 -5.02
CA ASN A 34 -20.34 -2.60 -6.12
C ASN A 34 -18.88 -2.76 -6.50
N GLU A 35 -18.10 -1.69 -6.39
CA GLU A 35 -16.72 -1.68 -6.85
C GLU A 35 -15.85 -0.67 -6.12
N ILE A 36 -14.56 -0.92 -6.18
CA ILE A 36 -13.48 0.00 -5.80
C ILE A 36 -12.63 0.23 -7.04
N SER A 37 -12.49 1.47 -7.47
CA SER A 37 -11.56 1.85 -8.53
C SER A 37 -10.56 2.89 -8.07
N VAL A 38 -9.35 2.81 -8.63
CA VAL A 38 -8.23 3.70 -8.31
C VAL A 38 -7.63 4.27 -9.58
N ALA A 39 -7.25 5.54 -9.52
CA ALA A 39 -6.65 6.26 -10.63
C ALA A 39 -5.54 7.21 -10.17
N ILE A 40 -4.61 7.49 -11.08
CA ILE A 40 -3.58 8.53 -10.96
C ILE A 40 -3.75 9.47 -12.17
N ASP A 41 -3.82 10.78 -11.95
CA ASP A 41 -3.92 11.80 -13.01
C ASP A 41 -5.03 11.58 -14.05
N ASN A 42 -6.14 10.97 -13.61
CA ASN A 42 -7.31 10.54 -14.40
C ASN A 42 -7.15 9.22 -15.16
N ASP A 43 -6.00 8.57 -15.09
CA ASP A 43 -5.80 7.22 -15.62
C ASP A 43 -6.26 6.18 -14.59
N ASN A 44 -7.46 5.66 -14.80
CA ASN A 44 -7.96 4.50 -14.05
C ASN A 44 -7.15 3.26 -14.46
N TYR A 45 -6.35 2.76 -13.52
CA TYR A 45 -5.49 1.61 -13.74
C TYR A 45 -6.02 0.33 -13.10
N CYS A 46 -7.05 0.42 -12.26
CA CYS A 46 -7.59 -0.72 -11.57
C CYS A 46 -9.02 -0.47 -11.12
N THR A 47 -9.88 -1.43 -11.45
CA THR A 47 -11.26 -1.49 -10.97
C THR A 47 -11.50 -2.90 -10.43
N PHE A 48 -11.75 -2.99 -9.13
CA PHE A 48 -12.14 -4.20 -8.43
C PHE A 48 -13.67 -4.24 -8.33
N ASN A 49 -14.30 -5.09 -9.14
CA ASN A 49 -15.75 -5.27 -9.20
C ASN A 49 -16.10 -6.74 -8.94
N PRO A 50 -16.23 -7.14 -7.66
CA PRO A 50 -16.54 -8.52 -7.30
C PRO A 50 -17.95 -8.93 -7.75
N VAL A 51 -18.07 -10.11 -8.36
CA VAL A 51 -19.35 -10.59 -8.93
C VAL A 51 -20.25 -11.31 -7.93
N ARG A 52 -19.73 -11.67 -6.74
CA ARG A 52 -20.48 -12.36 -5.69
C ARG A 52 -19.88 -12.15 -4.31
N ASP A 53 -20.71 -12.41 -3.30
CA ASP A 53 -20.30 -12.40 -1.90
C ASP A 53 -19.17 -13.40 -1.62
N GLY A 54 -18.26 -12.99 -0.73
CA GLY A 54 -17.14 -13.82 -0.27
C GLY A 54 -16.05 -14.10 -1.32
N ILE A 55 -16.05 -13.45 -2.50
CA ILE A 55 -15.05 -13.75 -3.54
C ILE A 55 -13.61 -13.46 -3.10
N VAL A 56 -13.39 -12.44 -2.27
CA VAL A 56 -12.08 -12.12 -1.67
C VAL A 56 -11.60 -13.30 -0.82
N ALA A 57 -12.51 -14.02 -0.19
CA ALA A 57 -12.22 -15.16 0.69
C ALA A 57 -11.64 -16.37 -0.07
N ASP A 58 -11.76 -16.40 -1.40
CA ASP A 58 -11.27 -17.49 -2.24
C ASP A 58 -9.84 -17.26 -2.75
N MET A 59 -9.20 -16.14 -2.38
CA MET A 59 -7.80 -15.91 -2.69
C MET A 59 -6.91 -16.98 -2.05
N GLN A 60 -5.95 -17.47 -2.84
CA GLN A 60 -4.95 -18.43 -2.42
C GLN A 60 -3.56 -17.92 -2.74
N LYS A 61 -2.59 -18.22 -1.87
CA LYS A 61 -1.19 -17.87 -2.03
C LYS A 61 -0.32 -19.04 -1.61
N ASP A 62 0.54 -19.51 -2.51
CA ASP A 62 1.42 -20.65 -2.28
C ASP A 62 0.68 -21.90 -1.74
N GLY A 63 -0.52 -22.15 -2.27
CA GLY A 63 -1.38 -23.26 -1.85
C GLY A 63 -2.05 -23.11 -0.48
N LYS A 64 -1.99 -21.92 0.13
CA LYS A 64 -2.63 -21.61 1.42
C LYS A 64 -3.82 -20.67 1.21
N GLU A 65 -4.89 -20.90 1.95
CA GLU A 65 -6.04 -19.99 2.02
C GLU A 65 -5.75 -18.75 2.87
N LEU A 66 -6.54 -17.69 2.66
CA LEU A 66 -6.53 -16.50 3.52
C LEU A 66 -6.82 -16.84 5.00
N PRO A 67 -6.01 -16.38 5.96
CA PRO A 67 -6.20 -16.68 7.38
C PRO A 67 -7.56 -16.26 7.96
N ASN A 68 -8.16 -15.20 7.42
CA ASN A 68 -9.43 -14.63 7.88
C ASN A 68 -10.62 -14.98 6.95
N ARG A 69 -10.47 -16.00 6.10
CA ARG A 69 -11.47 -16.44 5.11
C ARG A 69 -12.89 -16.53 5.68
N SER A 70 -13.06 -17.17 6.84
CA SER A 70 -14.37 -17.37 7.48
C SER A 70 -15.08 -16.08 7.86
N SER A 71 -14.35 -14.98 8.09
CA SER A 71 -14.93 -13.67 8.36
C SER A 71 -15.35 -12.98 7.07
N LEU A 72 -14.53 -13.09 6.02
CA LEU A 72 -14.82 -12.53 4.70
C LEU A 72 -16.05 -13.17 4.05
N LEU A 73 -16.28 -14.47 4.27
CA LEU A 73 -17.47 -15.18 3.80
C LEU A 73 -18.79 -14.70 4.43
N LYS A 74 -18.74 -13.97 5.55
CA LYS A 74 -19.93 -13.45 6.24
C LYS A 74 -20.31 -12.04 5.78
N GLY A 75 -19.40 -11.34 5.10
CA GLY A 75 -19.65 -10.00 4.60
C GLY A 75 -20.20 -10.01 3.18
N SER A 76 -20.36 -8.82 2.62
CA SER A 76 -20.77 -8.63 1.23
C SER A 76 -19.66 -9.01 0.24
N LYS A 77 -19.95 -8.91 -1.05
CA LYS A 77 -18.97 -9.03 -2.14
C LYS A 77 -17.73 -8.16 -2.01
N LEU A 78 -17.81 -7.02 -1.30
CA LEU A 78 -16.66 -6.14 -1.06
C LEU A 78 -15.99 -6.36 0.29
N ALA A 79 -16.46 -7.27 1.14
CA ALA A 79 -15.84 -7.51 2.44
C ALA A 79 -14.32 -7.78 2.31
N PRO A 80 -13.48 -7.12 3.13
CA PRO A 80 -13.82 -6.33 4.32
C PRO A 80 -14.08 -4.83 4.04
N PHE A 81 -14.12 -4.40 2.79
CA PHE A 81 -14.36 -3.01 2.35
C PHE A 81 -15.86 -2.68 2.27
N ASP A 82 -16.64 -3.23 3.18
CA ASP A 82 -18.08 -3.00 3.32
C ASP A 82 -18.42 -2.40 4.68
N GLN A 83 -17.44 -1.72 5.28
CA GLN A 83 -17.52 -1.04 6.57
C GLN A 83 -17.00 0.39 6.45
N GLU A 84 -17.10 1.18 7.52
CA GLU A 84 -16.51 2.52 7.59
C GLU A 84 -14.99 2.45 7.75
N PHE A 85 -14.26 3.28 7.00
CA PHE A 85 -12.79 3.36 7.05
C PHE A 85 -12.33 4.79 7.24
N TYR A 86 -11.13 4.94 7.80
CA TYR A 86 -10.45 6.22 7.91
C TYR A 86 -9.41 6.34 6.81
N ILE A 87 -9.32 7.54 6.21
CA ILE A 87 -8.20 7.89 5.35
C ILE A 87 -7.08 8.41 6.23
N THR A 88 -5.94 7.73 6.19
CA THR A 88 -4.70 8.20 6.82
C THR A 88 -3.65 8.44 5.76
N MET A 89 -2.92 9.54 5.91
CA MET A 89 -1.81 9.89 5.04
C MET A 89 -0.62 10.19 5.94
N GLY A 90 0.53 9.63 5.58
CA GLY A 90 1.74 9.81 6.34
C GLY A 90 2.95 9.37 5.55
N TYR A 91 4.07 9.99 5.88
CA TYR A 91 5.38 9.61 5.38
C TYR A 91 6.15 8.93 6.51
N GLY A 92 6.63 7.72 6.25
CA GLY A 92 7.35 6.91 7.22
C GLY A 92 8.60 6.30 6.61
N ILE A 93 9.64 6.18 7.43
CA ILE A 93 10.88 5.49 7.07
C ILE A 93 11.04 4.24 7.93
N GLY A 94 11.59 3.19 7.34
CA GLY A 94 11.78 1.92 8.04
C GLY A 94 10.63 0.95 7.81
N GLY A 95 10.44 0.03 8.76
CA GLY A 95 9.39 -0.99 8.69
C GLY A 95 9.96 -2.40 8.59
N VAL A 96 9.56 -3.28 9.50
CA VAL A 96 10.13 -4.62 9.67
C VAL A 96 9.55 -5.62 8.67
N HIS A 97 8.48 -5.27 7.96
CA HIS A 97 7.82 -6.16 7.00
C HIS A 97 7.28 -5.46 5.74
N ASP A 98 7.36 -4.14 5.69
CA ASP A 98 6.85 -3.30 4.61
C ASP A 98 7.72 -3.42 3.36
N PHE A 99 9.04 -3.59 3.55
CA PHE A 99 10.01 -3.72 2.47
C PHE A 99 10.72 -5.08 2.53
N LYS A 100 10.62 -5.88 1.47
CA LYS A 100 11.28 -7.21 1.41
C LYS A 100 12.80 -7.06 1.42
N ASP A 101 13.49 -7.91 2.18
CA ASP A 101 14.96 -7.98 2.16
C ASP A 101 15.45 -8.46 0.79
N ASN A 102 16.60 -7.96 0.33
CA ASN A 102 17.25 -8.36 -0.93
C ASN A 102 16.37 -8.18 -2.19
N ALA A 103 15.44 -7.22 -2.18
CA ALA A 103 14.58 -6.93 -3.35
C ALA A 103 15.23 -5.97 -4.38
N GLY A 104 16.54 -5.75 -4.30
CA GLY A 104 17.25 -4.85 -5.21
C GLY A 104 16.94 -3.36 -5.02
N TRP A 105 16.53 -2.96 -3.80
CA TRP A 105 16.31 -1.56 -3.44
C TRP A 105 17.54 -0.70 -3.72
N ARG A 106 17.30 0.53 -4.18
CA ARG A 106 18.34 1.53 -4.42
C ARG A 106 17.95 2.85 -3.74
N PRO A 107 18.74 3.35 -2.77
CA PRO A 107 19.89 2.68 -2.15
C PRO A 107 19.50 1.35 -1.47
N GLU A 108 20.49 0.49 -1.21
CA GLU A 108 20.25 -0.78 -0.52
C GLU A 108 19.60 -0.52 0.84
N LYS A 109 18.61 -1.34 1.19
CA LYS A 109 17.86 -1.22 2.43
C LYS A 109 18.79 -1.41 3.64
N PRO A 110 18.96 -0.41 4.53
CA PRO A 110 19.97 -0.46 5.60
C PRO A 110 19.55 -1.27 6.85
N TRP A 111 18.37 -1.88 6.86
CA TRP A 111 17.89 -2.73 7.96
C TRP A 111 17.32 -4.06 7.45
N GLY A 112 17.51 -5.12 8.22
CA GLY A 112 16.93 -6.44 7.93
C GLY A 112 15.60 -6.67 8.66
N ASN A 113 14.66 -7.36 8.01
CA ASN A 113 13.33 -7.66 8.56
C ASN A 113 13.37 -8.62 9.76
N THR A 114 14.45 -9.36 9.96
CA THR A 114 14.60 -10.30 11.10
C THR A 114 15.62 -9.82 12.12
N ASN A 115 16.24 -8.65 11.90
CA ASN A 115 17.25 -8.11 12.80
C ASN A 115 16.56 -7.42 14.00
N PRO A 116 16.77 -7.88 15.26
CA PRO A 116 16.19 -7.24 16.44
C PRO A 116 16.69 -5.80 16.66
N ARG A 117 17.78 -5.40 16.00
CA ARG A 117 18.32 -4.04 15.99
C ARG A 117 18.12 -3.34 14.64
N GLY A 118 17.23 -3.82 13.78
CA GLY A 118 17.00 -3.29 12.43
C GLY A 118 16.77 -1.77 12.42
N MET A 119 15.90 -1.26 13.29
CA MET A 119 15.66 0.19 13.39
C MET A 119 16.88 0.98 13.89
N GLY A 120 17.73 0.36 14.72
CA GLY A 120 19.01 0.96 15.12
C GLY A 120 20.00 1.03 13.96
N SER A 121 20.04 0.00 13.10
CA SER A 121 20.84 0.02 11.86
C SER A 121 20.35 1.10 10.90
N LEU A 122 19.03 1.20 10.68
CA LEU A 122 18.42 2.28 9.91
C LEU A 122 18.81 3.65 10.46
N PHE A 123 18.62 3.87 11.76
CA PHE A 123 18.95 5.16 12.36
C PHE A 123 20.42 5.52 12.21
N LYS A 124 21.34 4.56 12.39
CA LYS A 124 22.78 4.77 12.22
C LYS A 124 23.15 5.17 10.79
N ASP A 125 22.46 4.62 9.80
CA ASP A 125 22.69 4.88 8.37
C ASP A 125 22.15 6.24 7.93
N VAL A 126 20.95 6.60 8.41
CA VAL A 126 20.29 7.85 8.05
C VAL A 126 20.87 9.05 8.81
N LYS A 127 21.27 8.88 10.07
CA LYS A 127 21.74 9.97 10.96
C LYS A 127 22.79 10.90 10.33
N PRO A 128 23.83 10.42 9.61
CA PRO A 128 24.84 11.29 9.00
C PRO A 128 24.31 12.20 7.89
N HIS A 129 23.18 11.85 7.27
CA HIS A 129 22.58 12.57 6.15
C HIS A 129 21.17 13.08 6.47
N TYR A 130 20.81 13.12 7.75
CA TYR A 130 19.44 13.40 8.19
C TYR A 130 18.92 14.73 7.64
N ASP A 131 19.73 15.79 7.71
CA ASP A 131 19.36 17.12 7.22
C ASP A 131 19.15 17.13 5.70
N HIS A 132 19.97 16.42 4.93
CA HIS A 132 19.79 16.29 3.48
C HIS A 132 18.56 15.47 3.11
N TRP A 133 18.28 14.40 3.85
CA TRP A 133 17.10 13.57 3.62
C TRP A 133 15.80 14.33 3.93
N MET A 134 15.78 15.09 5.03
CA MET A 134 14.62 15.91 5.38
C MET A 134 14.39 17.04 4.36
N ALA A 135 15.44 17.54 3.71
CA ALA A 135 15.31 18.57 2.68
C ALA A 135 14.65 18.09 1.38
N SER A 136 14.53 16.78 1.14
CA SER A 136 13.92 16.21 -0.08
C SER A 136 12.89 15.11 0.17
N GLY A 137 12.63 14.76 1.43
CA GLY A 137 11.70 13.71 1.86
C GLY A 137 10.34 14.24 2.32
N GLU A 138 9.93 15.41 1.86
CA GLU A 138 8.67 16.04 2.28
C GLU A 138 7.46 15.41 1.58
N MET A 139 6.43 15.09 2.35
CA MET A 139 5.11 14.79 1.80
C MET A 139 4.30 16.08 1.77
N VAL A 140 4.13 16.65 0.59
CA VAL A 140 3.36 17.88 0.37
C VAL A 140 1.98 17.52 -0.18
N ILE A 141 0.93 17.98 0.51
CA ILE A 141 -0.46 17.74 0.12
C ILE A 141 -1.09 19.09 -0.23
N ASP A 142 -1.47 19.28 -1.49
CA ASP A 142 -2.17 20.49 -1.93
C ASP A 142 -3.63 20.47 -1.45
N TYR A 143 -4.34 19.35 -1.64
CA TYR A 143 -5.70 19.19 -1.15
C TYR A 143 -6.10 17.74 -0.88
N VAL A 144 -7.16 17.59 -0.10
CA VAL A 144 -7.92 16.36 0.06
C VAL A 144 -9.38 16.70 -0.15
N LYS A 145 -10.07 15.96 -1.02
CA LYS A 145 -11.51 16.12 -1.27
C LYS A 145 -12.20 14.78 -1.07
N VAL A 146 -13.21 14.77 -0.21
CA VAL A 146 -14.07 13.62 0.04
C VAL A 146 -15.50 14.07 -0.16
N TYR A 147 -16.24 13.34 -0.98
CA TYR A 147 -17.64 13.61 -1.28
C TYR A 147 -18.36 12.29 -1.54
N SER A 148 -19.66 12.27 -1.26
CA SER A 148 -20.58 11.21 -1.65
C SER A 148 -21.51 11.76 -2.75
N VAL A 149 -21.94 10.88 -3.65
CA VAL A 149 -22.92 11.20 -4.71
C VAL A 149 -24.26 10.60 -4.34
#